data_AF-A0AA38J1Q2-F1
#
_entry.id   AF-A0AA38J1Q2-F1
#
_cell.length_a   1.000
_cell.length_b   1.000
_cell.length_c   1.000
_cell.angle_alpha   90.00
_cell.angle_beta   90.00
_cell.angle_gamma   90.00
#
_symmetry.space_group_name_H-M   'P 1'
#
loop_
_entity.id
_entity.type
_entity.pdbx_description
1 polymer ?
#
loop_
_entity_poly.entity_id
_entity_poly.type
_entity_poly.pdbx_seq_one_letter_code
_entity_poly.pdbx_strand_id
1 'polypeptide(L)'
;NRFASMLPSDRKDTLENKLSQSSLDNVVVKLDCKIPAVPYTKENFARAAFEWLVATDQPLWALQNKTFQKMIEIASWASSGVKIPSRKLTRQGIMDMFWEIMRSLKDRLYV
;
A
#
# COMPACT_ATOMS: atom_id res chain seq x y z
N ASN A 1 -29.65 22.72 19.02
CA ASN A 1 -29.51 22.48 17.56
C ASN A 1 -30.79 21.90 17.02
N ARG A 2 -31.40 22.65 16.08
CA ARG A 2 -32.76 22.46 15.54
C ARG A 2 -32.74 21.35 14.48
N PHE A 3 -33.48 20.28 14.75
CA PHE A 3 -33.64 19.12 13.87
C PHE A 3 -34.48 19.50 12.62
N ALA A 4 -34.06 19.06 11.42
CA ALA A 4 -34.73 19.32 10.15
C ALA A 4 -35.33 18.03 9.56
N SER A 5 -36.59 18.14 9.12
CA SER A 5 -37.50 17.09 8.64
C SER A 5 -36.98 16.30 7.41
N MET A 6 -37.35 15.01 7.33
CA MET A 6 -37.05 14.10 6.20
C MET A 6 -38.31 13.73 5.39
N LEU A 7 -39.32 14.61 5.36
CA LEU A 7 -40.52 14.39 4.55
C LEU A 7 -40.22 14.56 3.05
N PRO A 8 -40.88 13.79 2.17
CA PRO A 8 -40.66 13.89 0.71
C PRO A 8 -41.01 15.26 0.11
N SER A 9 -41.86 16.06 0.76
CA SER A 9 -42.27 17.40 0.31
C SER A 9 -41.17 18.46 0.50
N ASP A 10 -40.30 18.28 1.50
CA ASP A 10 -39.23 19.25 1.83
C ASP A 10 -38.02 19.10 0.89
N ARG A 11 -38.07 18.12 -0.04
CA ARG A 11 -37.02 17.77 -1.00
C ARG A 11 -36.84 18.75 -2.17
N LYS A 12 -37.73 19.74 -2.36
CA LYS A 12 -37.65 20.64 -3.54
C LYS A 12 -36.88 21.94 -3.29
N ASP A 13 -36.76 22.40 -2.05
CA ASP A 13 -36.05 23.64 -1.71
C ASP A 13 -34.59 23.42 -1.30
N THR A 14 -34.09 22.18 -1.38
CA THR A 14 -32.66 21.85 -1.15
C THR A 14 -31.86 21.83 -2.46
N LEU A 15 -32.29 22.58 -3.47
CA LEU A 15 -31.56 22.73 -4.74
C LEU A 15 -30.84 24.08 -4.89
N GLU A 16 -31.03 25.01 -3.96
CA GLU A 16 -30.43 26.35 -4.04
C GLU A 16 -29.49 26.73 -2.87
N ASN A 17 -29.22 25.83 -1.92
CA ASN A 17 -28.12 26.02 -0.99
C ASN A 17 -26.81 25.57 -1.63
N LYS A 18 -26.20 26.50 -2.39
CA LYS A 18 -24.81 26.46 -2.84
C LYS A 18 -23.86 26.40 -1.64
N LEU A 19 -23.71 25.22 -1.03
CA LEU A 19 -22.50 24.90 -0.27
C LEU A 19 -21.51 24.30 -1.25
N SER A 20 -20.84 25.16 -2.01
CA SER A 20 -19.61 24.80 -2.69
C SER A 20 -18.64 24.35 -1.61
N GLN A 21 -18.43 23.04 -1.50
CA GLN A 21 -17.34 22.53 -0.68
C GLN A 21 -16.05 23.10 -1.26
N SER A 22 -15.37 23.97 -0.51
CA SER A 22 -14.04 24.41 -0.90
C SER A 22 -13.13 23.19 -0.93
N SER A 23 -12.48 22.95 -2.07
CA SER A 23 -11.49 21.88 -2.17
C SER A 23 -10.41 22.13 -1.11
N LEU A 24 -10.04 21.08 -0.39
CA LEU A 24 -8.96 21.12 0.59
C LEU A 24 -7.58 21.25 -0.07
N ASP A 25 -7.51 21.38 -1.40
CA ASP A 25 -6.24 21.55 -2.15
C ASP A 25 -5.36 22.68 -1.60
N ASN A 26 -5.95 23.74 -1.04
CA ASN A 26 -5.20 24.86 -0.45
C ASN A 26 -4.52 24.52 0.89
N VAL A 27 -4.91 23.42 1.54
CA VAL A 27 -4.36 22.94 2.83
C VAL A 27 -3.57 21.64 2.64
N VAL A 28 -3.75 20.94 1.52
CA VAL A 28 -2.96 19.77 1.16
C VAL A 28 -1.60 20.22 0.66
N VAL A 29 -0.66 20.37 1.60
CA VAL A 29 0.76 20.31 1.25
C VAL A 29 1.00 18.90 0.70
N LYS A 30 1.36 18.80 -0.59
CA LYS A 30 2.00 17.59 -1.10
C LYS A 30 3.24 17.40 -0.25
N LEU A 31 3.18 16.51 0.75
CA LEU A 31 4.40 16.03 1.37
C LEU A 31 5.14 15.33 0.24
N ASP A 32 6.14 16.03 -0.30
CA ASP A 32 7.27 15.37 -0.91
C ASP A 32 7.77 14.41 0.15
N CYS A 33 7.34 13.15 0.04
CA CYS A 33 7.74 12.05 0.89
C CYS A 33 9.19 11.70 0.51
N LYS A 34 10.09 12.68 0.63
CA LYS A 34 11.51 12.46 0.75
C LYS A 34 11.72 11.96 2.16
N ILE A 35 11.26 10.72 2.40
CA ILE A 35 11.71 9.96 3.56
C ILE A 35 13.23 10.03 3.47
N PRO A 36 13.94 10.61 4.46
CA PRO A 36 15.38 10.67 4.43
C PRO A 36 15.86 9.23 4.36
N ALA A 37 16.36 8.82 3.19
CA ALA A 37 16.91 7.50 3.00
C ALA A 37 18.14 7.42 3.89
N VAL A 38 18.05 6.67 5.00
CA VAL A 38 19.24 6.30 5.75
C VAL A 38 20.20 5.66 4.75
N PRO A 39 21.40 6.22 4.55
CA PRO A 39 22.31 5.69 3.55
C PRO A 39 22.63 4.23 3.90
N TYR A 40 22.66 3.39 2.87
CA TYR A 40 22.97 1.98 3.04
C TYR A 40 24.39 1.84 3.61
N THR A 41 24.48 1.26 4.81
CA THR A 41 25.71 0.68 5.36
C THR A 41 25.41 -0.75 5.78
N LYS A 42 26.44 -1.61 5.79
CA LYS A 42 26.27 -3.02 6.15
C LYS A 42 25.72 -3.15 7.58
N GLU A 43 26.18 -2.29 8.47
CA GLU A 43 25.82 -2.27 9.89
C GLU A 43 24.37 -1.81 10.09
N ASN A 44 23.95 -0.75 9.41
CA ASN A 44 22.56 -0.25 9.49
C ASN A 44 21.57 -1.26 8.92
N PHE A 45 21.92 -1.89 7.79
CA PHE A 45 21.09 -2.92 7.19
C PHE A 45 20.97 -4.14 8.10
N ALA A 46 22.08 -4.64 8.64
CA ALA A 46 22.07 -5.80 9.55
C ALA A 46 21.22 -5.52 10.80
N ARG A 47 21.37 -4.33 11.40
CA ARG A 47 20.57 -3.93 12.56
C ARG A 47 19.08 -3.87 12.23
N ALA A 48 18.70 -3.22 11.14
CA ALA A 48 17.31 -3.13 10.72
C ALA A 48 16.71 -4.52 10.44
N ALA A 49 17.49 -5.42 9.84
CA ALA A 49 17.07 -6.80 9.62
C ALA A 49 16.82 -7.55 10.94
N PHE A 50 17.70 -7.40 11.94
CA PHE A 50 17.51 -8.02 13.26
C PHE A 50 16.29 -7.47 13.98
N GLU A 51 16.09 -6.15 13.99
CA GLU A 51 14.92 -5.51 14.57
C GLU A 51 13.62 -6.00 13.91
N TRP A 52 13.61 -6.13 12.57
CA TRP A 52 12.49 -6.69 11.84
C TRP A 52 12.20 -8.15 12.21
N LEU A 53 13.22 -9.02 12.29
CA LEU A 53 13.05 -10.42 12.67
C LEU A 53 12.40 -10.55 14.06
N VAL A 54 12.90 -9.81 15.05
CA VAL A 54 12.36 -9.83 16.42
C VAL A 54 10.94 -9.27 16.48
N ALA A 55 10.69 -8.13 15.84
CA ALA A 55 9.39 -7.45 15.90
C ALA A 55 8.26 -8.26 15.24
N THR A 56 8.59 -9.11 14.27
CA THR A 56 7.62 -9.89 13.50
C THR A 56 7.68 -11.39 13.76
N ASP A 57 8.45 -11.80 14.77
CA ASP A 57 8.68 -13.20 15.17
C ASP A 57 9.03 -14.10 13.97
N GLN A 58 9.91 -13.59 13.10
CA GLN A 58 10.33 -14.31 11.90
C GLN A 58 11.46 -15.27 12.23
N PRO A 59 11.50 -16.44 11.57
CA PRO A 59 12.59 -17.36 11.76
C PRO A 59 13.92 -16.77 11.26
N LEU A 60 15.03 -17.13 11.89
CA LEU A 60 16.37 -16.66 11.49
C LEU A 60 16.73 -17.00 10.03
N TRP A 61 16.19 -18.11 9.51
CA TRP A 61 16.39 -18.53 8.13
C TRP A 61 15.59 -17.69 7.11
N ALA A 62 14.72 -16.77 7.55
CA ALA A 62 14.00 -15.86 6.65
C ALA A 62 14.95 -15.02 5.78
N LEU A 63 16.11 -14.61 6.33
CA LEU A 63 17.14 -13.87 5.58
C LEU A 63 17.84 -14.72 4.51
N GLN A 64 17.75 -16.05 4.60
CA GLN A 64 18.30 -16.99 3.61
C GLN A 64 17.29 -17.29 2.49
N ASN A 65 16.04 -16.84 2.63
CA ASN A 65 15.02 -17.07 1.63
C ASN A 65 15.35 -16.29 0.34
N LYS A 66 15.49 -17.02 -0.77
CA LYS A 66 15.82 -16.43 -2.09
C LYS A 66 14.80 -15.39 -2.55
N THR A 67 13.52 -15.54 -2.23
CA THR A 67 12.50 -14.56 -2.62
C THR A 67 12.61 -13.28 -1.79
N PHE A 68 12.97 -13.39 -0.52
CA PHE A 68 13.28 -12.24 0.33
C PHE A 68 14.52 -11.49 -0.19
N GLN A 69 15.62 -12.20 -0.47
CA GLN A 69 16.83 -11.60 -1.03
C GLN A 69 16.55 -10.87 -2.34
N LYS A 70 15.81 -11.50 -3.27
CA LYS A 70 15.39 -10.89 -4.53
C LYS A 70 14.54 -9.63 -4.30
N MET A 71 13.65 -9.62 -3.32
CA MET A 71 12.85 -8.44 -2.97
C MET A 71 13.74 -7.28 -2.49
N ILE A 72 14.75 -7.57 -1.66
CA ILE A 72 15.71 -6.57 -1.17
C ILE A 72 16.58 -6.03 -2.31
N GLU A 73 17.05 -6.89 -3.21
CA GLU A 73 17.79 -6.47 -4.40
C GLU A 73 16.95 -5.52 -5.27
N ILE A 74 15.69 -5.87 -5.56
CA ILE A 74 14.80 -4.97 -6.32
C ILE A 74 14.64 -3.62 -5.58
N ALA A 75 14.46 -3.67 -4.26
CA ALA A 75 14.32 -2.48 -3.42
C ALA A 75 15.59 -1.61 -3.40
N SER A 76 16.79 -2.20 -3.39
CA SER A 76 18.05 -1.45 -3.31
C SER A 76 18.37 -0.66 -4.57
N TRP A 77 17.81 -1.06 -5.71
CA TRP A 77 17.95 -0.37 -6.99
C TRP A 77 16.92 0.77 -7.17
N ALA A 78 15.96 0.92 -6.25
CA ALA A 78 14.94 1.96 -6.35
C ALA A 78 15.50 3.36 -6.07
N SER A 79 15.53 4.22 -7.09
CA SER A 79 16.04 5.60 -7.00
C SER A 79 15.14 6.55 -6.21
N SER A 80 13.86 6.22 -6.07
CA SER A 80 12.83 7.08 -5.46
C SER A 80 12.25 6.48 -4.18
N GLY A 81 13.00 5.58 -3.54
CA GLY A 81 12.52 4.79 -2.41
C GLY A 81 11.52 3.72 -2.85
N VAL A 82 11.06 2.92 -1.88
CA VAL A 82 10.20 1.76 -2.14
C VAL A 82 8.81 2.01 -1.55
N LYS A 83 7.77 1.85 -2.36
CA LYS A 83 6.38 1.88 -1.90
C LYS A 83 5.95 0.48 -1.48
N ILE A 84 5.81 0.26 -0.18
CA ILE A 84 5.34 -1.02 0.37
C ILE A 84 3.82 -1.12 0.10
N PRO A 85 3.33 -2.21 -0.50
CA PRO A 85 1.90 -2.38 -0.78
C PRO A 85 1.07 -2.46 0.50
N SER A 86 -0.13 -1.87 0.47
CA SER A 86 -1.08 -1.96 1.58
C SER A 86 -1.66 -3.37 1.70
N ARG A 87 -2.12 -3.77 2.89
CA ARG A 87 -2.71 -5.10 3.14
C ARG A 87 -3.77 -5.51 2.12
N LYS A 88 -4.66 -4.58 1.74
CA LYS A 88 -5.71 -4.83 0.74
C LYS A 88 -5.10 -5.12 -0.63
N LEU A 89 -4.12 -4.31 -1.03
CA LEU A 89 -3.45 -4.47 -2.33
C LEU A 89 -2.58 -5.74 -2.37
N THR A 90 -1.88 -6.06 -1.28
CA THR A 90 -1.13 -7.32 -1.13
C THR A 90 -2.05 -8.52 -1.28
N ARG A 91 -3.21 -8.53 -0.62
CA ARG A 91 -4.18 -9.63 -0.75
C ARG A 91 -4.66 -9.78 -2.19
N GLN A 92 -4.98 -8.68 -2.85
CA GLN A 92 -5.41 -8.71 -4.25
C GLN A 92 -4.30 -9.25 -5.15
N GLY A 93 -3.08 -8.75 -5.02
CA GLY A 93 -1.94 -9.20 -5.82
C GLY A 93 -1.62 -10.69 -5.64
N ILE A 94 -1.76 -11.24 -4.42
CA ILE A 94 -1.63 -12.68 -4.19
C ILE A 94 -2.68 -13.48 -4.95
N MET A 95 -3.94 -13.04 -4.92
CA MET A 95 -5.02 -13.69 -5.66
C MET A 95 -4.79 -13.61 -7.18
N ASP A 96 -4.36 -12.46 -7.68
CA ASP A 96 -4.09 -12.27 -9.10
C ASP A 96 -2.98 -13.22 -9.58
N MET A 97 -1.86 -13.30 -8.84
CA MET A 97 -0.77 -14.24 -9.13
C MET A 97 -1.27 -15.71 -9.12
N PHE A 98 -2.11 -16.07 -8.15
CA PHE A 98 -2.69 -17.41 -8.08
C PHE A 98 -3.53 -17.73 -9.33
N TRP A 99 -4.39 -16.79 -9.75
CA TRP A 99 -5.23 -16.97 -10.92
C TRP A 99 -4.45 -17.04 -12.23
N GLU A 100 -3.37 -16.25 -12.36
CA GLU A 100 -2.46 -16.33 -13.51
C GLU A 100 -1.82 -17.71 -13.63
N ILE A 101 -1.33 -18.26 -12.51
CA ILE A 101 -0.76 -19.61 -12.47
C ILE A 101 -1.82 -20.62 -12.89
N MET A 102 -3.03 -20.58 -12.31
CA MET A 102 -4.12 -21.50 -12.63
C MET A 102 -4.53 -21.43 -14.11
N ARG A 103 -4.56 -20.23 -14.69
CA ARG A 103 -4.89 -20.03 -16.10
C ARG A 103 -3.81 -20.65 -17.00
N SER A 104 -2.53 -20.38 -16.70
CA SER A 104 -1.42 -20.98 -17.45
C SER A 104 -1.36 -22.51 -17.35
N LEU A 105 -1.71 -23.07 -16.18
CA LEU A 105 -1.79 -24.52 -15.99
C LEU A 105 -2.94 -25.13 -16.78
N LYS A 106 -4.11 -24.48 -16.79
CA LYS A 106 -5.24 -24.89 -17.63
C LYS A 106 -4.81 -24.92 -19.10
N ASP A 107 -4.23 -23.83 -19.60
CA ASP A 107 -3.83 -23.75 -21.02
C ASP A 107 -2.82 -24.83 -21.41
N ARG A 108 -1.96 -25.26 -20.48
CA ARG A 108 -0.99 -26.34 -20.72
C ARG A 108 -1.55 -27.76 -20.64
N LEU A 109 -2.65 -27.97 -19.91
CA LEU A 109 -3.23 -29.30 -19.68
C LEU A 109 -4.39 -29.64 -20.63
N TYR A 110 -4.97 -28.63 -21.29
CA TYR A 110 -6.04 -28.80 -22.29
C TYR A 110 -5.54 -28.71 -23.74
N VAL A 111 -4.22 -28.90 -23.95
CA VAL A 111 -3.60 -29.23 -25.25
C VAL A 111 -3.50 -30.74 -25.36
#